data_AF-A0A969L1S0-F1
#
_entry.id   AF-A0A969L1S0-F1
#
_cell.length_a   1.000
_cell.length_b   1.000
_cell.length_c   1.000
_cell.angle_alpha   90.00
_cell.angle_beta   90.00
_cell.angle_gamma   90.00
#
_symmetry.space_group_name_H-M   'P 1'
#
loop_
_entity.id
_entity.type
_entity.pdbx_description
1 polymer ?
#
loop_
_entity_poly.entity_id
_entity_poly.type
_entity_poly.pdbx_seq_one_letter_code
_entity_poly.pdbx_strand_id
1 'polypeptide(L)'
;VNLGRPALTRRPFLRPGKSAVAKRKQEAEAGDDAAAVPSFAEMGVMARRPDLLLAIGVVGILVVFIMPLPPLALDMLLAEGDTISFGTYTFQVLFTPGHTIGHVSFYEASAGIIFDGDVLFAGGIGRTDLPGGDYETLIASINDKLMTLPDETVVCSGHGPITTIGRERASNPWL
;
A
#
# COMPACT_ATOMS: atom_id res chain seq x y z
N VAL A 1 -0.81 53.10 24.92
CA VAL A 1 -2.07 52.43 24.54
C VAL A 1 -1.78 50.94 24.46
N ASN A 2 -2.45 50.18 25.31
CA ASN A 2 -2.29 48.74 25.50
C ASN A 2 -3.12 48.00 24.42
N LEU A 3 -2.50 47.15 23.59
CA LEU A 3 -3.23 46.27 22.67
C LEU A 3 -2.92 44.83 23.06
N GLY A 4 -3.90 44.20 23.70
CA GLY A 4 -3.83 42.85 24.25
C GLY A 4 -3.64 41.79 23.16
N ARG A 5 -2.78 40.81 23.46
CA ARG A 5 -2.68 39.55 22.72
C ARG A 5 -3.83 38.62 23.11
N PRO A 6 -4.51 37.94 22.17
CA PRO A 6 -5.48 36.92 22.52
C PRO A 6 -4.77 35.68 23.10
N ALA A 7 -5.29 35.18 24.21
CA ALA A 7 -4.83 33.99 24.90
C ALA A 7 -5.08 32.73 24.05
N LEU A 8 -4.02 32.06 23.62
CA LEU A 8 -4.07 30.70 23.10
C LEU A 8 -4.30 29.75 24.28
N THR A 9 -5.53 29.26 24.42
CA THR A 9 -5.88 28.18 25.34
C THR A 9 -5.15 26.90 24.92
N ARG A 10 -4.17 26.49 25.73
CA ARG A 10 -3.48 25.20 25.59
C ARG A 10 -4.49 24.07 25.83
N ARG A 11 -4.90 23.38 24.77
CA ARG A 11 -5.51 22.04 24.93
C ARG A 11 -4.42 21.05 25.37
N PRO A 12 -4.68 20.17 26.34
CA PRO A 12 -3.69 19.23 26.85
C PRO A 12 -3.27 18.25 25.76
N PHE A 13 -1.96 18.12 25.63
CA PHE A 13 -1.23 17.16 24.81
C PHE A 13 -1.67 15.74 25.19
N LEU A 14 -2.41 15.07 24.30
CA LEU A 14 -2.70 13.64 24.43
C LEU A 14 -1.36 12.90 24.42
N ARG A 15 -1.11 12.14 25.49
CA ARG A 15 0.10 11.32 25.67
C ARG A 15 0.23 10.36 24.47
N PRO A 16 1.43 10.15 23.92
CA PRO A 16 1.62 9.12 22.92
C PRO A 16 1.36 7.75 23.57
N GLY A 17 0.32 7.07 23.06
CA GLY A 17 0.06 5.66 23.31
C GLY A 17 1.26 4.83 22.86
N LYS A 18 1.53 3.78 23.62
CA LYS A 18 2.73 2.95 23.53
C LYS A 18 2.94 2.43 22.11
N SER A 19 4.06 2.83 21.51
CA SER A 19 4.70 2.12 20.40
C SER A 19 4.97 0.67 20.85
N ALA A 20 4.38 -0.29 20.15
CA ALA A 20 4.69 -1.70 20.30
C ALA A 20 5.52 -2.15 19.09
N VAL A 21 6.78 -1.73 19.04
CA VAL A 21 7.80 -2.47 18.30
C VAL A 21 8.14 -3.69 19.16
N ALA A 22 7.65 -4.88 18.79
CA ALA A 22 7.94 -6.11 19.50
C ALA A 22 8.92 -7.00 18.71
N LYS A 23 10.06 -7.29 19.35
CA LYS A 23 11.12 -8.21 18.88
C LYS A 23 10.77 -9.64 19.33
N ARG A 24 10.88 -10.61 18.39
CA ARG A 24 10.76 -12.09 18.46
C ARG A 24 10.69 -12.77 19.85
N LYS A 25 9.75 -13.74 20.02
CA LYS A 25 10.03 -15.18 20.32
C LYS A 25 8.74 -16.05 20.27
N GLN A 26 8.84 -17.16 19.53
CA GLN A 26 8.11 -18.45 19.53
C GLN A 26 7.08 -18.75 20.65
N GLU A 27 5.85 -19.15 20.28
CA GLU A 27 5.25 -20.50 20.45
C GLU A 27 3.74 -20.52 20.09
N ALA A 28 3.24 -21.71 19.77
CA ALA A 28 2.00 -22.03 19.05
C ALA A 28 0.69 -21.84 19.84
N GLU A 29 -0.44 -21.70 19.12
CA GLU A 29 -1.60 -22.60 19.18
C GLU A 29 -2.72 -22.15 18.21
N ALA A 30 -3.35 -23.12 17.54
CA ALA A 30 -4.43 -22.93 16.58
C ALA A 30 -5.78 -22.70 17.28
N GLY A 31 -6.60 -21.82 16.72
CA GLY A 31 -7.97 -21.57 17.16
C GLY A 31 -8.80 -20.99 16.02
N ASP A 32 -9.80 -21.76 15.61
CA ASP A 32 -10.78 -21.52 14.57
C ASP A 32 -11.72 -20.36 14.99
N ASP A 33 -11.70 -19.24 14.28
CA ASP A 33 -12.73 -18.20 14.37
C ASP A 33 -12.78 -17.41 13.05
N ALA A 34 -13.88 -17.58 12.33
CA ALA A 34 -14.23 -16.82 11.14
C ALA A 34 -14.36 -15.33 11.46
N ALA A 35 -13.24 -14.59 11.35
CA ALA A 35 -13.22 -13.16 11.59
C ALA A 35 -13.95 -12.42 10.46
N ALA A 36 -15.11 -11.87 10.81
CA ALA A 36 -15.85 -10.93 10.00
C ALA A 36 -14.91 -9.83 9.48
N VAL A 37 -14.89 -9.63 8.16
CA VAL A 37 -14.11 -8.57 7.51
C VAL A 37 -14.61 -7.22 8.05
N PRO A 38 -13.78 -6.43 8.75
CA PRO A 38 -14.20 -5.13 9.26
C PRO A 38 -14.49 -4.20 8.08
N SER A 39 -15.46 -3.30 8.27
CA SER A 39 -15.92 -2.37 7.24
C SER A 39 -14.78 -1.47 6.75
N PHE A 40 -14.80 -1.12 5.46
CA PHE A 40 -13.85 -0.20 4.81
C PHE A 40 -13.63 1.13 5.55
N ALA A 41 -14.52 1.53 6.47
CA ALA A 41 -14.42 2.76 7.25
C ALA A 41 -13.30 2.74 8.32
N GLU A 42 -12.76 1.59 8.69
CA GLU A 42 -11.65 1.49 9.66
C GLU A 42 -10.25 1.51 9.01
N MET A 43 -10.19 1.51 7.67
CA MET A 43 -8.94 1.66 6.94
C MET A 43 -8.54 3.14 6.86
N GLY A 44 -7.62 3.56 7.73
CA GLY A 44 -6.93 4.84 7.61
C GLY A 44 -6.21 4.98 6.27
N VAL A 45 -5.98 6.20 5.80
CA VAL A 45 -5.34 6.45 4.50
C VAL A 45 -3.83 6.33 4.66
N MET A 46 -3.23 5.32 4.02
CA MET A 46 -1.79 5.06 4.05
C MET A 46 -1.16 5.41 2.69
N ALA A 47 -0.11 6.22 2.69
CA ALA A 47 0.61 6.60 1.47
C ALA A 47 2.09 6.93 1.77
N ARG A 48 2.96 6.93 0.74
CA ARG A 48 4.37 7.31 0.88
C ARG A 48 4.57 8.81 0.69
N ARG A 49 5.58 9.39 1.36
CA ARG A 49 5.90 10.84 1.28
C ARG A 49 6.07 11.44 -0.14
N PRO A 50 6.62 10.74 -1.15
CA PRO A 50 6.70 11.28 -2.51
C PRO A 50 5.38 11.19 -3.33
N ASP A 51 4.34 10.50 -2.85
CA ASP A 51 3.11 10.23 -3.63
C ASP A 51 1.99 11.26 -3.49
N LEU A 52 2.24 12.37 -2.80
CA LEU A 52 1.20 13.37 -2.60
C LEU A 52 0.76 14.05 -3.91
N LEU A 53 1.44 13.80 -5.04
CA LEU A 53 1.13 14.41 -6.33
C LEU A 53 0.50 13.48 -7.40
N LEU A 54 0.27 12.20 -7.14
CA LEU A 54 -0.15 11.26 -8.20
C LEU A 54 -1.16 10.19 -7.78
N ALA A 55 -2.27 10.60 -7.19
CA ALA A 55 -3.42 9.72 -6.90
C ALA A 55 -4.60 10.03 -7.83
N ILE A 56 -4.50 9.76 -9.15
CA ILE A 56 -5.67 9.81 -10.06
C ILE A 56 -5.54 8.75 -11.19
N GLY A 57 -6.19 7.60 -11.01
CA GLY A 57 -6.44 6.60 -12.06
C GLY A 57 -7.91 6.59 -12.50
N VAL A 58 -8.20 7.24 -13.64
CA VAL A 58 -9.29 7.09 -14.64
C VAL A 58 -10.79 6.98 -14.22
N VAL A 59 -11.17 6.94 -12.95
CA VAL A 59 -12.55 7.32 -12.51
C VAL A 59 -12.59 8.77 -11.97
N GLY A 60 -11.42 9.40 -11.74
CA GLY A 60 -11.29 10.71 -11.08
C GLY A 60 -11.36 11.96 -11.95
N ILE A 61 -11.31 11.88 -13.28
CA ILE A 61 -11.20 13.09 -14.14
C ILE A 61 -12.52 13.89 -14.24
N LEU A 62 -13.67 13.32 -13.87
CA LEU A 62 -14.93 14.10 -13.77
C LEU A 62 -15.22 14.60 -12.35
N VAL A 63 -14.67 13.96 -11.30
CA VAL A 63 -14.96 14.28 -9.89
C VAL A 63 -14.07 15.41 -9.36
N VAL A 64 -12.83 15.50 -9.83
CA VAL A 64 -11.82 16.46 -9.32
C VAL A 64 -12.13 17.92 -9.67
N PHE A 65 -12.96 18.21 -10.66
CA PHE A 65 -13.36 19.59 -11.00
C PHE A 65 -14.63 20.08 -10.30
N ILE A 66 -15.43 19.19 -9.69
CA ILE A 66 -16.76 19.53 -9.14
C ILE A 66 -16.84 19.30 -7.62
N MET A 67 -15.98 18.45 -7.05
CA MET A 67 -16.00 18.11 -5.63
C MET A 67 -14.66 18.49 -4.96
N PRO A 68 -14.65 19.34 -3.92
CA PRO A 68 -13.43 19.55 -3.14
C PRO A 68 -13.04 18.22 -2.50
N LEU A 69 -11.84 17.72 -2.81
CA LEU A 69 -11.28 16.54 -2.15
C LEU A 69 -11.26 16.81 -0.64
N PRO A 70 -11.78 15.91 0.22
CA PRO A 70 -11.58 16.06 1.65
C PRO A 70 -10.08 16.12 1.96
N PRO A 71 -9.65 16.87 3.00
CA PRO A 71 -8.25 16.91 3.37
C PRO A 71 -7.76 15.49 3.64
N LEU A 72 -6.78 15.04 2.85
CA LEU A 72 -6.09 13.78 3.04
C LEU A 72 -5.36 13.82 4.39
N ALA A 73 -5.97 13.24 5.41
CA ALA A 73 -5.29 12.93 6.66
C ALA A 73 -4.55 11.61 6.45
N LEU A 74 -3.22 11.68 6.30
CA LEU A 74 -2.38 10.48 6.27
C LEU A 74 -2.15 10.01 7.70
N ASP A 75 -2.64 8.82 8.00
CA ASP A 75 -2.53 8.24 9.35
C ASP A 75 -1.14 7.62 9.56
N MET A 76 -0.54 7.07 8.50
CA MET A 76 0.77 6.41 8.54
C MET A 76 1.56 6.60 7.24
N LEU A 77 2.88 6.70 7.40
CA LEU A 77 3.84 6.68 6.30
C LEU A 77 4.48 5.29 6.25
N LEU A 78 4.45 4.69 5.07
CA LEU A 78 5.00 3.35 4.85
C LEU A 78 6.41 3.41 4.22
N ALA A 79 7.26 2.50 4.65
CA ALA A 79 8.59 2.26 4.11
C ALA A 79 8.76 0.80 3.65
N GLU A 80 9.79 0.57 2.83
CA GLU A 80 10.20 -0.78 2.44
C GLU A 80 10.45 -1.65 3.66
N GLY A 81 9.89 -2.86 3.67
CA GLY A 81 10.09 -3.84 4.73
C GLY A 81 9.29 -3.58 6.00
N ASP A 82 8.48 -2.51 6.04
CA ASP A 82 7.50 -2.33 7.10
C ASP A 82 6.53 -3.52 7.14
N THR A 83 5.96 -3.76 8.30
CA THR A 83 4.99 -4.82 8.51
C THR A 83 3.72 -4.22 9.09
N ILE A 84 2.58 -4.58 8.51
CA ILE A 84 1.26 -4.14 8.95
C ILE A 84 0.44 -5.36 9.31
N SER A 85 -0.10 -5.39 10.52
CA SER A 85 -0.91 -6.51 11.00
C SER A 85 -2.37 -6.08 11.18
N PHE A 86 -3.27 -6.90 10.68
CA PHE A 86 -4.72 -6.74 10.83
C PHE A 86 -5.33 -8.08 11.23
N GLY A 87 -5.81 -8.18 12.47
CA GLY A 87 -6.26 -9.46 13.03
C GLY A 87 -5.12 -10.48 13.01
N THR A 88 -5.33 -11.59 12.32
CA THR A 88 -4.34 -12.68 12.15
C THR A 88 -3.43 -12.51 10.94
N TYR A 89 -3.72 -11.54 10.05
CA TYR A 89 -2.95 -11.33 8.83
C TYR A 89 -1.79 -10.38 9.07
N THR A 90 -0.64 -10.69 8.46
CA THR A 90 0.56 -9.86 8.56
C THR A 90 1.13 -9.59 7.18
N PHE A 91 1.04 -8.34 6.74
CA PHE A 91 1.47 -7.88 5.44
C PHE A 91 2.85 -7.24 5.52
N GLN A 92 3.78 -7.74 4.70
CA GLN A 92 5.03 -7.07 4.41
C GLN A 92 4.79 -6.02 3.32
N VAL A 93 5.28 -4.80 3.58
CA VAL A 93 5.26 -3.72 2.60
C VAL A 93 6.46 -3.86 1.67
N LEU A 94 6.18 -3.99 0.38
CA LEU A 94 7.16 -4.02 -0.70
C LEU A 94 7.06 -2.73 -1.52
N PHE A 95 8.12 -1.93 -1.50
CA PHE A 95 8.24 -0.73 -2.30
C PHE A 95 8.43 -1.10 -3.77
N THR A 96 7.46 -0.70 -4.59
CA THR A 96 7.31 -1.16 -5.98
C THR A 96 7.05 0.00 -6.93
N PRO A 97 7.94 1.01 -6.99
CA PRO A 97 7.74 2.20 -7.81
C PRO A 97 7.75 1.89 -9.31
N GLY A 98 7.29 2.86 -10.10
CA GLY A 98 7.43 2.87 -11.55
C GLY A 98 6.10 3.07 -12.27
N HIS A 99 5.01 2.49 -11.76
CA HIS A 99 3.67 2.95 -12.13
C HIS A 99 3.39 4.34 -11.50
N THR A 100 3.71 4.47 -10.22
CA THR A 100 3.80 5.75 -9.49
C THR A 100 5.09 5.80 -8.66
N ILE A 101 5.52 6.98 -8.22
CA ILE A 101 6.84 7.20 -7.60
C ILE A 101 7.00 6.48 -6.25
N GLY A 102 5.93 6.28 -5.52
CA GLY A 102 5.92 5.76 -4.16
C GLY A 102 4.99 4.56 -3.97
N HIS A 103 4.55 3.94 -5.07
CA HIS A 103 3.74 2.73 -5.07
C HIS A 103 4.29 1.65 -4.13
N VAL A 104 3.40 0.99 -3.39
CA VAL A 104 3.72 -0.14 -2.51
C VAL A 104 2.80 -1.31 -2.80
N SER A 105 3.32 -2.52 -2.59
CA SER A 105 2.61 -3.78 -2.64
C SER A 105 2.56 -4.40 -1.24
N PHE A 106 1.52 -5.15 -0.93
CA PHE A 106 1.34 -5.80 0.36
C PHE A 106 1.37 -7.32 0.19
N TYR A 107 2.41 -7.94 0.71
CA TYR A 107 2.62 -9.38 0.62
C TYR A 107 2.28 -10.07 1.95
N GLU A 108 1.38 -11.05 1.92
CA GLU A 108 1.06 -11.92 3.05
C GLU A 108 1.63 -13.31 2.74
N ALA A 109 2.72 -13.65 3.42
CA ALA A 109 3.50 -14.85 3.11
C ALA A 109 2.82 -16.16 3.54
N SER A 110 1.97 -16.12 4.56
CA SER A 110 1.32 -17.32 5.12
C SER A 110 0.19 -17.82 4.21
N ALA A 111 -0.50 -16.89 3.55
CA ALA A 111 -1.57 -17.08 2.59
C ALA A 111 -1.05 -17.19 1.15
N GLY A 112 0.21 -16.81 0.91
CA GLY A 112 0.81 -16.84 -0.42
C GLY A 112 0.12 -15.87 -1.39
N ILE A 113 -0.21 -14.66 -0.91
CA ILE A 113 -0.95 -13.67 -1.69
C ILE A 113 -0.25 -12.31 -1.65
N ILE A 114 -0.27 -11.60 -2.78
CA ILE A 114 0.21 -10.22 -2.87
C ILE A 114 -0.87 -9.33 -3.47
N PHE A 115 -1.09 -8.18 -2.82
CA PHE A 115 -1.87 -7.07 -3.36
C PHE A 115 -0.90 -6.03 -3.89
N ASP A 116 -0.70 -6.00 -5.20
CA ASP A 116 0.34 -5.20 -5.85
C ASP A 116 -0.20 -4.00 -6.62
N GLY A 117 -1.51 -3.75 -6.53
CA GLY A 117 -2.15 -2.61 -7.19
C GLY A 117 -1.91 -2.62 -8.70
N ASP A 118 -1.37 -1.53 -9.23
CA ASP A 118 -1.18 -1.37 -10.68
C ASP A 118 0.28 -1.61 -11.10
N VAL A 119 0.92 -2.63 -10.52
CA VAL A 119 2.32 -3.01 -10.83
C VAL A 119 2.38 -4.14 -11.86
N LEU A 120 1.87 -5.33 -11.53
CA LEU A 120 1.85 -6.50 -12.39
C LEU A 120 0.39 -6.92 -12.68
N PHE A 121 0.10 -7.22 -13.94
CA PHE A 121 -1.22 -7.72 -14.36
C PHE A 121 -1.07 -9.07 -15.05
N ALA A 122 -2.18 -9.80 -15.19
CA ALA A 122 -2.23 -10.98 -16.04
C ALA A 122 -1.84 -10.64 -17.48
N GLY A 123 -0.62 -10.99 -17.90
CA GLY A 123 -0.06 -10.68 -19.21
C GLY A 123 0.26 -9.20 -19.45
N GLY A 124 0.38 -8.40 -18.40
CA GLY A 124 0.64 -6.96 -18.50
C GLY A 124 1.39 -6.38 -17.31
N ILE A 125 1.66 -5.08 -17.37
CA ILE A 125 2.27 -4.30 -16.29
C ILE A 125 1.58 -2.93 -16.17
N GLY A 126 1.80 -2.25 -15.05
CA GLY A 126 1.43 -0.86 -14.85
C GLY A 126 1.86 0.06 -15.99
N ARG A 127 1.02 1.02 -16.36
CA ARG A 127 1.43 2.07 -17.30
C ARG A 127 2.47 3.00 -16.67
N THR A 128 3.39 3.53 -17.46
CA THR A 128 4.51 4.36 -16.96
C THR A 128 4.61 5.72 -17.67
N ASP A 129 3.62 6.08 -18.47
CA ASP A 129 3.59 7.28 -19.30
C ASP A 129 2.95 8.51 -18.62
N LEU A 130 2.47 8.36 -17.38
CA LEU A 130 1.95 9.46 -16.57
C LEU A 130 3.07 10.15 -15.77
N PRO A 131 2.89 11.41 -15.31
CA PRO A 131 3.91 12.10 -14.52
C PRO A 131 4.35 11.28 -13.30
N GLY A 132 5.63 10.98 -13.17
CA GLY A 132 6.15 10.15 -12.07
C GLY A 132 6.10 8.64 -12.32
N GLY A 133 5.58 8.21 -13.47
CA GLY A 133 5.81 6.87 -13.99
C GLY A 133 7.20 6.76 -14.64
N ASP A 134 7.81 5.58 -14.55
CA ASP A 134 9.08 5.24 -15.17
C ASP A 134 9.16 3.73 -15.47
N TYR A 135 9.39 3.37 -16.73
CA TYR A 135 9.38 1.98 -17.20
C TYR A 135 10.49 1.13 -16.59
N GLU A 136 11.73 1.62 -16.62
CA GLU A 136 12.89 0.89 -16.09
C GLU A 136 12.75 0.65 -14.59
N THR A 137 12.26 1.65 -13.85
CA THR A 137 11.96 1.53 -12.42
C THR A 137 10.86 0.51 -12.15
N LEU A 138 9.81 0.45 -12.99
CA LEU A 138 8.74 -0.53 -12.84
C LEU A 138 9.25 -1.95 -13.05
N ILE A 139 9.99 -2.17 -14.15
CA ILE A 139 10.57 -3.49 -14.46
C ILE A 139 11.56 -3.93 -13.38
N ALA A 140 12.40 -3.02 -12.88
CA ALA A 140 13.29 -3.31 -11.76
C ALA A 140 12.51 -3.70 -10.50
N SER A 141 11.43 -2.98 -10.18
CA SER A 141 10.56 -3.31 -9.05
C SER A 141 9.91 -4.68 -9.17
N ILE A 142 9.42 -5.04 -10.35
CA ILE A 142 8.83 -6.35 -10.59
C ILE A 142 9.88 -7.45 -10.42
N ASN A 143 11.06 -7.29 -11.03
CA ASN A 143 12.12 -8.31 -10.96
C ASN A 143 12.71 -8.47 -9.56
N ASP A 144 13.03 -7.37 -8.89
CA ASP A 144 13.74 -7.38 -7.61
C ASP A 144 12.81 -7.70 -6.42
N LYS A 145 11.50 -7.54 -6.59
CA LYS A 145 10.50 -7.76 -5.53
C LYS A 145 9.58 -8.92 -5.87
N LEU A 146 8.74 -8.76 -6.89
CA LEU A 146 7.67 -9.72 -7.20
C LEU A 146 8.22 -11.04 -7.72
N MET A 147 9.18 -11.01 -8.64
CA MET A 147 9.75 -12.23 -9.21
C MET A 147 10.62 -13.02 -8.23
N THR A 148 10.95 -12.45 -7.07
CA THR A 148 11.65 -13.17 -5.98
C THR A 148 10.70 -14.00 -5.10
N LEU A 149 9.39 -13.81 -5.24
CA LEU A 149 8.37 -14.53 -4.48
C LEU A 149 8.16 -15.95 -5.03
N PRO A 150 7.59 -16.87 -4.22
CA PRO A 150 7.23 -18.21 -4.67
C PRO A 150 6.27 -18.19 -5.88
N ASP A 151 6.43 -19.14 -6.80
CA ASP A 151 5.69 -19.21 -8.06
C ASP A 151 4.17 -19.35 -7.87
N GLU A 152 3.78 -20.03 -6.80
CA GLU A 152 2.40 -20.21 -6.35
C GLU A 152 1.76 -18.94 -5.78
N THR A 153 2.55 -17.88 -5.54
CA THR A 153 2.04 -16.63 -4.98
C THR A 153 0.99 -16.03 -5.89
N VAL A 154 -0.20 -15.85 -5.36
CA VAL A 154 -1.36 -15.28 -6.05
C VAL A 154 -1.24 -13.76 -6.10
N VAL A 155 -1.38 -13.19 -7.30
CA VAL A 155 -1.29 -11.75 -7.55
C VAL A 155 -2.71 -11.19 -7.68
N CYS A 156 -3.09 -10.36 -6.71
CA CYS A 156 -4.32 -9.59 -6.69
C CYS A 156 -4.04 -8.16 -7.15
N SER A 157 -4.05 -7.97 -8.46
CA SER A 157 -3.86 -6.67 -9.10
C SER A 157 -5.07 -5.74 -8.92
N GLY A 158 -4.85 -4.44 -9.10
CA GLY A 158 -5.90 -3.42 -9.04
C GLY A 158 -6.92 -3.56 -10.17
N HIS A 159 -6.51 -4.17 -11.29
CA HIS A 159 -7.31 -4.34 -12.49
C HIS A 159 -7.06 -5.70 -13.14
N GLY A 160 -8.07 -6.18 -13.87
CA GLY A 160 -7.99 -7.43 -14.61
C GLY A 160 -8.17 -8.68 -13.73
N PRO A 161 -7.97 -9.88 -14.32
CA PRO A 161 -8.11 -11.14 -13.59
C PRO A 161 -6.89 -11.42 -12.70
N ILE A 162 -7.11 -12.22 -11.65
CA ILE A 162 -6.07 -12.76 -10.78
C ILE A 162 -5.08 -13.61 -11.60
N THR A 163 -3.79 -13.53 -11.24
CA THR A 163 -2.72 -14.36 -11.81
C THR A 163 -1.78 -14.90 -10.71
N THR A 164 -0.65 -15.52 -11.08
CA THR A 164 0.39 -15.96 -10.15
C THR A 164 1.77 -15.51 -10.60
N ILE A 165 2.71 -15.37 -9.66
CA ILE A 165 4.09 -15.00 -9.95
C ILE A 165 4.72 -15.96 -10.97
N GLY A 166 4.54 -17.27 -10.79
CA GLY A 166 5.09 -18.28 -11.72
C GLY A 166 4.51 -18.16 -13.13
N ARG A 167 3.21 -17.86 -13.26
CA ARG A 167 2.57 -17.67 -14.57
C ARG A 167 3.13 -16.44 -15.28
N GLU A 168 3.23 -15.33 -14.59
CA GLU A 168 3.73 -14.10 -15.18
C GLU A 168 5.22 -14.20 -15.52
N ARG A 169 6.03 -14.80 -14.64
CA ARG A 169 7.45 -15.07 -14.94
C ARG A 169 7.65 -15.90 -16.20
N ALA A 170 6.75 -16.85 -16.47
CA ALA A 170 6.88 -17.75 -17.62
C ALA A 170 6.31 -17.19 -18.93
N SER A 171 5.38 -16.23 -18.88
CA SER A 171 4.55 -15.90 -20.05
C SER A 171 4.21 -14.42 -20.23
N ASN A 172 4.51 -13.56 -19.26
CA ASN A 172 4.24 -12.14 -19.39
C ASN A 172 5.20 -11.54 -20.43
N PRO A 173 4.70 -10.94 -21.53
CA PRO A 173 5.57 -10.47 -22.63
C PRO A 173 6.40 -9.24 -22.28
N TRP A 174 6.21 -8.67 -21.09
CA TRP A 174 6.94 -7.50 -20.60
C TRP A 174 8.13 -7.87 -19.69
N LEU A 175 8.26 -9.15 -19.32
CA LEU A 175 9.25 -9.67 -18.36
C LEU A 175 10.31 -10.54 -19.02
#